data_AF-A0A8B6BWN3-F1
#
_entry.id   AF-A0A8B6BWN3-F1
#
_cell.length_a   1.000
_cell.length_b   1.000
_cell.length_c   1.000
_cell.angle_alpha   90.00
_cell.angle_beta   90.00
_cell.angle_gamma   90.00
#
_symmetry.space_group_name_H-M   'P 1'
#
loop_
_entity.id
_entity.type
_entity.pdbx_description
1 polymer ?
#
loop_
_entity_poly.entity_id
_entity_poly.type
_entity_poly.pdbx_seq_one_letter_code
_entity_poly.pdbx_strand_id
1 'polypeptide(L)'
;MAADCAVELRASNVAFVSLWPGAVRTEFFTHMVKTQTADGFFNAGRAENEPKFDCSIIYSIALSTEYEGKAVVALATGREPMNIRQLSTLMQMNPKTRWLANIVPNFIYLPKWMLALSGNKF
;
A
#
# COMPACT_ATOMS: atom_id res chain seq x y z
N MET A 1 19.13 9.95 0.65
CA MET A 1 19.22 8.81 -0.28
C MET A 1 18.49 9.12 -1.58
N ALA A 2 17.17 8.91 -1.71
CA ALA A 2 16.50 9.16 -3.00
C ALA A 2 16.49 10.64 -3.42
N ALA A 3 16.38 11.56 -2.47
CA ALA A 3 16.42 13.00 -2.74
C ALA A 3 17.76 13.44 -3.33
N ASP A 4 18.89 12.92 -2.82
CA ASP A 4 20.24 13.31 -3.26
C ASP A 4 20.48 12.84 -4.70
N CYS A 5 20.14 11.58 -5.01
CA CYS A 5 20.20 11.03 -6.37
C CYS A 5 19.28 11.77 -7.34
N ALA A 6 18.10 12.21 -6.88
CA ALA A 6 17.18 12.98 -7.73
C ALA A 6 17.75 14.34 -8.13
N VAL A 7 18.51 14.99 -7.24
CA VAL A 7 19.17 16.27 -7.53
C VAL A 7 20.29 16.07 -8.56
N GLU A 8 21.12 15.04 -8.39
CA GLU A 8 22.23 14.75 -9.31
C GLU A 8 21.75 14.36 -10.72
N LEU A 9 20.73 13.50 -10.80
CA LEU A 9 20.20 12.97 -12.06
C LEU A 9 19.32 13.97 -12.83
N ARG A 10 18.92 15.07 -12.20
CA ARG A 10 18.11 16.12 -12.82
C ARG A 10 18.80 16.72 -14.06
N ALA A 11 20.12 16.87 -14.03
CA ALA A 11 20.89 17.41 -15.16
C ALA A 11 20.81 16.52 -16.42
N SER A 12 20.61 15.21 -16.24
CA SER A 12 20.44 14.23 -17.31
C SER A 12 18.97 13.98 -17.69
N ASN A 13 18.05 14.79 -17.16
CA ASN A 13 16.60 14.63 -17.36
C ASN A 13 16.07 13.25 -16.90
N VAL A 14 16.65 12.71 -15.83
CA VAL A 14 16.23 11.44 -15.22
C VAL A 14 15.58 11.73 -13.87
N ALA A 15 14.36 11.23 -13.69
CA ALA A 15 13.65 11.32 -12.41
C ALA A 15 13.99 10.13 -11.51
N PHE A 16 14.27 10.40 -10.23
CA PHE A 16 14.50 9.39 -9.21
C PHE A 16 13.53 9.58 -8.05
N VAL A 17 12.77 8.55 -7.69
CA VAL A 17 11.69 8.64 -6.69
C VAL A 17 11.75 7.46 -5.74
N SER A 18 11.66 7.72 -4.43
CA SER A 18 11.40 6.66 -3.44
C SER A 18 9.90 6.42 -3.32
N LEU A 19 9.45 5.23 -3.70
CA LEU A 19 8.08 4.79 -3.45
C LEU A 19 8.05 4.00 -2.14
N TRP A 20 7.15 4.37 -1.21
CA TRP A 20 6.82 3.51 -0.08
C TRP A 20 5.45 2.87 -0.33
N PRO A 21 5.41 1.61 -0.76
CA PRO A 21 4.16 1.02 -1.23
C PRO A 21 3.31 0.38 -0.11
N GLY A 22 3.80 0.41 1.14
CA GLY A 22 3.13 -0.20 2.29
C GLY A 22 3.36 -1.71 2.38
N ALA A 23 2.49 -2.40 3.14
CA ALA A 23 2.55 -3.85 3.26
C ALA A 23 1.91 -4.52 2.03
N VAL A 24 2.63 -5.45 1.43
CA VAL A 24 2.29 -6.03 0.12
C VAL A 24 2.21 -7.53 0.24
N ARG A 25 1.21 -8.15 -0.40
CA ARG A 25 1.09 -9.61 -0.46
C ARG A 25 2.05 -10.21 -1.48
N THR A 26 3.34 -10.19 -1.16
CA THR A 26 4.36 -10.91 -1.93
C THR A 26 4.47 -12.36 -1.47
N GLU A 27 5.10 -13.18 -2.30
CA GLU A 27 5.45 -14.56 -1.97
C GLU A 27 6.33 -14.58 -0.72
N PHE A 28 7.32 -13.68 -0.65
CA PHE A 28 8.18 -13.49 0.51
C PHE A 28 7.39 -13.14 1.78
N PHE A 29 6.43 -12.22 1.69
CA PHE A 29 5.59 -11.85 2.82
C PHE A 29 4.66 -13.01 3.25
N THR A 30 4.18 -13.80 2.30
CA THR A 30 3.40 -15.02 2.58
C THR A 30 4.23 -16.07 3.30
N HIS A 31 5.49 -16.26 2.91
CA HIS A 31 6.43 -17.13 3.61
C HIS A 31 6.72 -16.60 5.01
N MET A 32 7.00 -15.30 5.16
CA MET A 32 7.19 -14.70 6.48
C MET A 32 5.99 -14.91 7.40
N VAL A 33 4.75 -14.70 6.93
CA VAL A 33 3.54 -14.91 7.75
C VAL A 33 3.34 -16.37 8.12
N LYS A 34 3.59 -17.31 7.20
CA LYS A 34 3.51 -18.75 7.46
C LYS A 34 4.61 -19.23 8.41
N THR A 35 5.78 -18.60 8.38
CA THR A 35 6.91 -18.93 9.25
C THR A 35 6.83 -18.20 10.60
N GLN A 36 6.20 -17.02 10.68
CA GLN A 36 6.06 -16.17 11.87
C GLN A 36 5.02 -16.62 12.90
N THR A 37 4.42 -17.79 12.74
CA THR A 37 4.05 -18.58 13.92
C THR A 37 5.28 -18.98 14.77
N ALA A 38 6.50 -18.72 14.29
CA ALA A 38 7.77 -18.75 15.02
C ALA A 38 8.61 -17.49 14.69
N ASP A 39 8.52 -16.48 15.57
CA ASP A 39 9.52 -15.47 15.94
C ASP A 39 10.37 -14.74 14.87
N GLY A 40 10.35 -13.39 14.92
CA GLY A 40 11.60 -12.63 14.76
C GLY A 40 11.56 -11.27 14.04
N PHE A 41 10.73 -11.06 13.02
CA PHE A 41 10.91 -9.87 12.17
C PHE A 41 10.33 -8.56 12.76
N PHE A 42 9.26 -8.64 13.56
CA PHE A 42 8.67 -7.49 14.28
C PHE A 42 9.06 -7.42 15.77
N ASN A 43 9.80 -8.42 16.27
CA ASN A 43 10.25 -8.51 17.66
C ASN A 43 11.69 -8.02 17.86
N ALA A 44 12.46 -7.80 16.79
CA ALA A 44 13.82 -7.27 16.86
C ALA A 44 13.79 -5.78 17.29
N GLY A 45 13.71 -5.54 18.61
CA GLY A 45 13.78 -4.21 19.23
C GLY A 45 12.62 -3.84 20.14
N ARG A 46 11.66 -4.75 20.41
CA ARG A 46 10.54 -4.45 21.33
C ARG A 46 10.74 -5.04 22.72
N ALA A 47 10.51 -4.20 23.73
CA ALA A 47 10.41 -4.62 25.13
C ALA A 47 9.26 -5.63 25.30
N GLU A 48 9.45 -6.57 26.22
CA GLU A 48 8.65 -7.77 26.47
C GLU A 48 7.15 -7.49 26.77
N ASN A 49 6.79 -6.23 27.00
CA ASN A 49 5.46 -5.77 27.44
C ASN A 49 4.66 -5.01 26.37
N GLU A 50 5.14 -4.88 25.12
CA GLU A 50 4.34 -4.29 24.04
C GLU A 50 3.43 -5.32 23.36
N PRO A 51 2.23 -4.92 22.88
CA PRO A 51 1.32 -5.83 22.21
C PRO A 51 2.00 -6.47 20.99
N LYS A 52 2.03 -7.81 20.95
CA LYS A 52 2.53 -8.57 19.81
C LYS A 52 1.72 -8.19 18.58
N PHE A 53 2.36 -7.58 17.58
CA PHE A 53 1.71 -7.23 16.33
C PHE A 53 1.56 -8.50 15.49
N ASP A 54 0.31 -8.95 15.35
CA ASP A 54 -0.01 -10.12 14.54
C ASP A 54 0.19 -9.81 13.05
N CYS A 55 1.17 -10.50 12.46
CA CYS A 55 1.51 -10.37 11.04
C CYS A 55 0.40 -10.91 10.14
N SER A 56 -0.53 -11.72 10.67
CA SER A 56 -1.74 -12.15 9.97
C SER A 56 -2.69 -10.98 9.69
N ILE A 57 -2.78 -10.01 10.63
CA ILE A 57 -3.59 -8.81 10.46
C ILE A 57 -2.96 -7.94 9.37
N ILE A 58 -1.65 -7.76 9.39
CA ILE A 58 -0.92 -7.01 8.35
C ILE A 58 -1.09 -7.68 6.98
N TYR A 59 -1.06 -9.02 6.90
CA TYR A 59 -1.33 -9.77 5.67
C TYR A 59 -2.77 -9.57 5.15
N SER A 60 -3.74 -9.53 6.06
CA SER A 60 -5.14 -9.32 5.69
C SER A 60 -5.39 -7.93 5.09
N ILE A 61 -4.71 -6.90 5.58
CA ILE A 61 -4.80 -5.53 5.07
C ILE A 61 -3.77 -5.23 3.98
N ALA A 62 -2.81 -6.14 3.75
CA ALA A 62 -1.77 -5.95 2.75
C ALA A 62 -2.39 -5.79 1.35
N LEU A 63 -1.87 -4.80 0.63
CA LEU A 63 -2.30 -4.46 -0.71
C LEU A 63 -1.81 -5.51 -1.71
N SER A 64 -2.53 -5.63 -2.82
CA SER A 64 -2.06 -6.43 -3.95
C SER A 64 -0.92 -5.71 -4.67
N THR A 65 0.04 -6.48 -5.16
CA THR A 65 1.17 -5.99 -5.99
C THR A 65 0.69 -5.24 -7.25
N GLU A 66 -0.52 -5.55 -7.75
CA GLU A 66 -1.14 -4.83 -8.87
C GLU A 66 -1.29 -3.31 -8.61
N TYR A 67 -1.57 -2.91 -7.37
CA TYR A 67 -1.77 -1.49 -7.02
C TYR A 67 -0.49 -0.68 -7.18
N GLU A 68 0.62 -1.27 -6.78
CA GLU A 68 1.94 -0.67 -6.82
C GLU A 68 2.41 -0.55 -8.26
N GLY A 69 2.21 -1.62 -9.05
CA GLY A 69 2.48 -1.60 -10.48
C GLY A 69 1.71 -0.48 -11.19
N LYS A 70 0.42 -0.30 -10.87
CA LYS A 70 -0.37 0.81 -11.42
C LYS A 70 0.16 2.19 -11.01
N ALA A 71 0.64 2.35 -9.77
CA ALA A 71 1.24 3.60 -9.32
C ALA A 71 2.55 3.90 -10.07
N VAL A 72 3.40 2.90 -10.28
CA VAL A 72 4.64 3.04 -11.07
C VAL A 72 4.34 3.42 -12.53
N VAL A 73 3.35 2.76 -13.15
CA VAL A 73 2.92 3.10 -14.52
C VAL A 73 2.35 4.52 -14.59
N ALA A 74 1.59 4.96 -13.60
CA ALA A 74 1.09 6.33 -13.54
C ALA A 74 2.24 7.35 -13.46
N LEU A 75 3.21 7.12 -12.57
CA LEU A 75 4.41 7.96 -12.45
C LEU A 75 5.23 7.99 -13.74
N ALA A 76 5.44 6.86 -14.39
CA ALA A 76 6.20 6.78 -15.64
C ALA A 76 5.49 7.48 -16.82
N THR A 77 4.16 7.48 -16.83
CA THR A 77 3.36 8.13 -17.88
C THR A 77 3.02 9.59 -17.58
N GLY A 78 3.48 10.12 -16.44
CA GLY A 78 3.14 11.48 -15.98
C GLY A 78 1.65 11.66 -15.62
N ARG A 79 0.93 10.55 -15.40
CA ARG A 79 -0.46 10.57 -14.95
C ARG A 79 -0.51 10.65 -13.43
N GLU A 80 -1.59 11.21 -12.90
CA GLU A 80 -1.79 11.21 -11.46
C GLU A 80 -1.96 9.77 -10.94
N PRO A 81 -1.27 9.41 -9.84
CA PRO A 81 -1.41 8.09 -9.23
C PRO A 81 -2.82 7.93 -8.63
N MET A 82 -3.25 6.68 -8.47
CA MET A 82 -4.54 6.36 -7.85
C MET A 82 -4.66 6.98 -6.45
N ASN A 83 -5.82 7.55 -6.17
CA ASN A 83 -6.11 8.14 -4.88
C ASN A 83 -6.95 7.16 -4.04
N ILE A 84 -6.47 6.76 -2.88
CA ILE A 84 -7.14 5.81 -1.98
C ILE A 84 -8.47 6.33 -1.42
N ARG A 85 -8.74 7.64 -1.52
CA ARG A 85 -10.03 8.24 -1.16
C ARG A 85 -11.08 8.09 -2.25
N GLN A 86 -10.70 7.80 -3.49
CA GLN A 86 -11.68 7.64 -4.56
C GLN A 86 -12.44 6.34 -4.38
N LEU A 87 -13.77 6.43 -4.51
CA LEU A 87 -14.64 5.26 -4.40
C LEU A 87 -14.32 4.21 -5.47
N SER A 88 -14.00 4.65 -6.70
CA SER A 88 -13.59 3.76 -7.79
C SER A 88 -12.33 2.97 -7.43
N THR A 89 -11.34 3.61 -6.81
CA THR A 89 -10.09 2.96 -6.35
C THR A 89 -10.37 1.90 -5.28
N LEU A 90 -11.21 2.20 -4.30
CA LEU A 90 -11.57 1.24 -3.25
C LEU A 90 -12.35 0.04 -3.80
N MET A 91 -13.24 0.28 -4.77
CA MET A 91 -13.99 -0.79 -5.43
C MET A 91 -13.06 -1.72 -6.24
N GLN A 92 -11.95 -1.21 -6.76
CA GLN A 92 -10.94 -2.06 -7.41
C GLN A 92 -10.22 -2.96 -6.38
N MET A 93 -10.01 -2.50 -5.15
CA MET A 93 -9.20 -3.22 -4.13
C MET A 93 -9.77 -4.60 -3.80
N ASN A 94 -11.08 -4.77 -3.92
CA ASN A 94 -11.73 -6.05 -3.72
C ASN A 94 -12.08 -6.70 -5.09
N PRO A 95 -11.61 -7.93 -5.37
CA PRO A 95 -11.86 -8.60 -6.65
C PRO A 95 -13.36 -8.77 -6.95
N LYS A 96 -14.22 -8.88 -5.92
CA LYS A 96 -15.67 -9.06 -6.10
C LYS A 96 -16.39 -7.78 -6.56
N THR A 97 -15.89 -6.61 -6.19
CA THR A 97 -16.50 -5.31 -6.50
C THR A 97 -15.82 -4.60 -7.67
N ARG A 98 -14.82 -5.23 -8.30
CA ARG A 98 -14.02 -4.64 -9.38
C ARG A 98 -14.85 -4.14 -10.56
N TRP A 99 -15.95 -4.83 -10.90
CA TRP A 99 -16.83 -4.43 -12.00
C TRP A 99 -17.53 -3.09 -11.72
N LEU A 100 -17.88 -2.80 -10.46
CA LEU A 100 -18.51 -1.53 -10.07
C LEU A 100 -17.56 -0.35 -10.27
N ALA A 101 -16.25 -0.57 -10.15
CA ALA A 101 -15.26 0.49 -10.34
C ALA A 101 -15.29 1.09 -11.75
N ASN A 102 -15.74 0.34 -12.77
CA ASN A 102 -15.87 0.83 -14.14
C ASN A 102 -17.12 1.73 -14.32
N ILE A 103 -18.09 1.63 -13.41
CA ILE A 103 -19.35 2.40 -13.45
C ILE A 103 -19.26 3.62 -12.53
N VAL A 104 -18.53 3.49 -11.42
CA VAL A 104 -18.36 4.56 -10.45
C VAL A 104 -17.44 5.64 -11.00
N PRO A 105 -17.87 6.92 -11.04
CA PRO A 105 -17.02 7.99 -11.54
C PRO A 105 -15.89 8.33 -10.57
N ASN A 106 -14.77 8.81 -11.13
CA ASN A 106 -13.55 9.11 -10.36
C ASN A 106 -13.64 10.38 -9.50
N PHE A 107 -14.68 11.19 -9.62
CA PHE A 107 -14.87 12.42 -8.84
C PHE A 107 -15.52 12.19 -7.46
N ILE A 108 -15.96 10.96 -7.16
CA ILE A 108 -16.55 10.64 -5.85
C ILE A 108 -15.42 10.26 -4.88
N TYR A 109 -15.22 11.13 -3.88
CA TYR A 109 -14.24 10.93 -2.81
C TYR A 109 -14.93 10.59 -1.50
N LEU A 110 -14.34 9.66 -0.76
CA LEU A 110 -14.73 9.36 0.60
C LEU A 110 -14.19 10.43 1.57
N PRO A 111 -15.02 10.90 2.51
CA PRO A 111 -14.55 11.72 3.61
C PRO A 111 -13.50 10.99 4.47
N LYS A 112 -12.55 11.73 5.04
CA LYS A 112 -11.49 11.16 5.89
C LYS A 112 -12.04 10.36 7.08
N TRP A 113 -13.14 10.82 7.67
CA TRP A 113 -13.77 10.13 8.80
C TRP A 113 -14.29 8.74 8.42
N MET A 114 -14.75 8.55 7.18
CA MET A 114 -15.24 7.25 6.71
C MET A 114 -14.10 6.24 6.56
N LEU A 115 -12.93 6.68 6.10
CA LEU A 115 -11.73 5.83 6.08
C LEU A 115 -11.24 5.52 7.50
N ALA A 116 -11.34 6.47 8.43
CA ALA A 116 -10.99 6.24 9.84
C ALA A 116 -11.92 5.23 10.53
N LEU A 117 -13.22 5.21 10.17
CA LEU A 117 -14.17 4.21 10.66
C LEU A 117 -13.82 2.78 10.23
N SER A 118 -13.21 2.61 9.04
CA SER A 118 -12.76 1.28 8.59
C SER A 118 -11.62 0.71 9.45
N GLY A 119 -10.88 1.54 10.18
CA GLY A 119 -9.74 1.12 11.00
C GLY A 119 -10.04 0.97 12.49
N ASN A 120 -11.07 1.64 12.99
CA ASN A 120 -11.47 1.52 14.40
C ASN A 120 -12.38 0.31 14.58
N LYS A 121 -11.77 -0.80 15.03
CA LYS A 121 -12.51 -1.92 15.61
C LYS A 121 -13.29 -1.41 16.83
N PHE A 122 -14.61 -1.31 16.69
CA PHE A 122 -15.54 -1.65 17.77
C PHE A 122 -15.96 -3.10 17.55
#